data_AF-A0A7Z9KA50-F1
#
_entry.id   AF-A0A7Z9KA50-F1
#
_cell.length_a   1.000
_cell.length_b   1.000
_cell.length_c   1.000
_cell.angle_alpha   90.00
_cell.angle_beta   90.00
_cell.angle_gamma   90.00
#
_symmetry.space_group_name_H-M   'P 1'
#
loop_
_entity.id
_entity.type
_entity.pdbx_description
1 polymer ?
#
loop_
_entity_poly.entity_id
_entity_poly.type
_entity_poly.pdbx_seq_one_letter_code
_entity_poly.pdbx_strand_id
1 'polypeptide(L)' 'EMMAQAFGQDWHKSGRMKIRFRAPVFPGETVRASGTVRSVRQIEDATEVAVSVQVTKSNDEAAITGDARVRIE' A
#
# COMPACT_ATOMS: atom_id res chain seq x y z
N GLU A 1 7.90 -4.49 -1.64
CA GLU A 1 7.80 -5.29 -0.39
C GLU A 1 6.94 -4.74 0.75
N MET A 2 6.63 -3.43 0.88
CA MET A 2 5.92 -2.90 2.08
C MET A 2 4.66 -3.68 2.49
N MET A 3 3.75 -3.97 1.54
CA MET A 3 2.51 -4.71 1.84
C MET A 3 2.77 -6.19 2.16
N ALA A 4 3.76 -6.82 1.51
CA ALA A 4 4.18 -8.18 1.81
C ALA A 4 4.80 -8.30 3.21
N GLN A 5 5.56 -7.29 3.65
CA GLN A 5 6.10 -7.23 5.00
C GLN A 5 5.00 -7.05 6.05
N ALA A 6 3.97 -6.24 5.75
CA ALA A 6 2.88 -5.96 6.68
C ALA A 6 1.88 -7.11 6.84
N PHE A 7 1.60 -7.86 5.77
CA PHE A 7 0.54 -8.88 5.75
C PHE A 7 1.03 -10.29 5.39
N GLY A 8 2.34 -10.50 5.21
CA GLY A 8 2.94 -11.82 5.02
C GLY A 8 2.30 -12.64 3.90
N GLN A 9 1.96 -13.89 4.21
CA GLN A 9 1.38 -14.83 3.24
C GLN A 9 0.00 -14.39 2.75
N ASP A 10 -0.76 -13.65 3.55
CA ASP A 10 -2.09 -13.17 3.14
C ASP A 10 -1.99 -12.17 1.99
N TRP A 11 -0.93 -11.35 1.98
CA TRP A 11 -0.62 -10.50 0.84
C TRP A 11 -0.40 -11.31 -0.44
N HIS A 12 0.39 -12.39 -0.35
CA HIS A 12 0.69 -13.22 -1.51
C HIS A 12 -0.53 -14.00 -2.02
N LYS A 13 -1.46 -14.38 -1.13
CA LYS A 13 -2.68 -15.11 -1.48
C LYS A 13 -3.79 -14.22 -2.02
N SER A 14 -4.05 -13.08 -1.38
CA SER A 14 -5.27 -12.28 -1.60
C SER A 14 -5.01 -10.80 -1.90
N GLY A 15 -3.77 -10.35 -1.76
CA GLY A 15 -3.37 -8.97 -1.93
C GLY A 15 -3.66 -8.43 -3.33
N ARG A 16 -4.31 -7.27 -3.38
CA ARG A 16 -4.55 -6.52 -4.61
C ARG A 16 -4.19 -5.06 -4.38
N MET A 17 -3.56 -4.44 -5.37
CA MET A 17 -3.19 -3.03 -5.30
C MET A 17 -3.35 -2.37 -6.66
N LYS A 18 -3.85 -1.13 -6.63
CA LYS A 18 -3.93 -0.24 -7.78
C LYS A 18 -3.17 1.03 -7.44
N ILE A 19 -2.20 1.39 -8.28
CA ILE A 19 -1.39 2.59 -8.10
C ILE A 19 -1.55 3.56 -9.27
N ARG A 20 -1.17 4.80 -9.03
CA ARG A 20 -1.02 5.87 -10.01
C ARG A 20 0.30 6.60 -9.75
N PHE A 21 1.11 6.70 -10.80
CA PHE A 21 2.29 7.57 -10.83
C PHE A 21 1.84 9.04 -10.90
N ARG A 22 2.49 9.89 -10.12
CA ARG A 22 2.12 11.30 -9.95
C ARG A 22 3.26 12.23 -10.33
N ALA A 23 4.50 11.86 -10.02
CA ALA A 23 5.69 12.65 -10.31
C ALA A 23 6.90 11.72 -10.57
N PRO A 24 7.89 12.16 -11.36
CA PRO A 24 9.13 11.43 -11.53
C PRO A 24 9.97 11.42 -10.24
N VAL A 25 10.79 10.38 -10.08
CA VAL A 25 11.84 10.28 -9.06
C VAL A 25 13.17 10.16 -9.77
N PHE A 26 14.12 11.03 -9.44
CA PHE A 26 15.44 11.10 -10.06
C PHE A 26 16.50 10.36 -9.23
N PRO A 27 17.60 9.90 -9.86
CA PRO A 27 18.72 9.31 -9.14
C PRO A 27 19.24 10.22 -8.02
N GLY A 28 19.50 9.65 -6.85
CA GLY A 28 19.93 10.38 -5.65
C GLY A 28 18.79 10.94 -4.79
N GLU A 29 17.55 10.95 -5.29
CA GLU A 29 16.41 11.33 -4.45
C GLU A 29 16.06 10.21 -3.46
N THR A 30 15.77 10.61 -2.22
CA THR A 30 15.22 9.71 -1.20
C THR A 30 13.71 9.72 -1.28
N VAL A 31 13.12 8.51 -1.24
CA VAL A 31 11.67 8.33 -1.17
C VAL A 31 11.28 7.49 0.03
N ARG A 32 10.05 7.69 0.52
CA ARG A 32 9.46 6.92 1.61
C ARG A 32 8.16 6.27 1.14
N ALA A 33 8.08 4.95 1.23
CA ALA A 33 6.83 4.22 1.10
C ALA A 33 6.08 4.24 2.43
N SER A 34 4.77 4.49 2.41
CA SER A 34 3.91 4.38 3.58
C SER A 34 2.52 3.89 3.20
N GLY A 35 1.84 3.30 4.18
CA GLY A 35 0.46 2.84 4.06
C GLY A 35 -0.35 3.26 5.28
N THR A 36 -1.59 3.66 5.05
CA THR A 36 -2.55 4.03 6.10
C THR A 36 -3.79 3.15 5.95
N VAL A 37 -4.10 2.37 6.99
CA VAL A 37 -5.33 1.57 7.05
C VAL A 37 -6.52 2.53 6.99
N ARG A 38 -7.40 2.33 6.00
CA ARG A 38 -8.62 3.12 5.79
C ARG A 38 -9.86 2.42 6.31
N SER A 39 -9.90 1.09 6.28
CA SER A 39 -10.99 0.31 6.85
C SER A 39 -10.54 -1.10 7.18
N VAL A 40 -11.15 -1.66 8.23
CA VAL A 40 -11.06 -3.09 8.58
C VAL A 40 -12.51 -3.59 8.67
N ARG A 41 -12.86 -4.62 7.91
CA ARG A 41 -14.24 -5.12 7.82
C ARG A 41 -14.26 -6.64 7.76
N GLN A 42 -15.11 -7.28 8.55
CA GLN A 42 -15.39 -8.70 8.41
C GLN A 42 -16.16 -8.94 7.10
N ILE A 43 -15.71 -9.92 6.32
CA ILE A 43 -16.37 -10.40 5.11
C ILE A 43 -16.40 -11.92 5.14
N GLU A 44 -17.60 -12.51 5.16
CA GLU A 44 -17.76 -13.97 5.22
C GLU A 44 -16.91 -14.57 6.37
N ASP A 45 -15.89 -15.34 6.03
CA ASP A 45 -14.94 -16.05 6.88
C ASP A 45 -13.58 -15.34 7.06
N ALA A 46 -13.41 -14.12 6.55
CA ALA A 46 -12.15 -13.38 6.60
C ALA A 46 -12.32 -11.91 7.05
N THR A 47 -11.21 -11.25 7.37
CA THR A 47 -11.15 -9.79 7.57
C THR A 47 -10.54 -9.11 6.35
N GLU A 48 -11.29 -8.25 5.66
CA GLU A 48 -10.74 -7.36 4.63
C GLU A 48 -10.14 -6.10 5.25
N VAL A 49 -8.87 -5.83 4.94
CA VAL A 49 -8.19 -4.60 5.28
C VAL A 49 -7.96 -3.77 4.01
N ALA A 50 -8.48 -2.55 3.99
CA ALA A 50 -8.20 -1.58 2.93
C ALA A 50 -7.15 -0.58 3.40
N VAL A 51 -6.12 -0.35 2.57
CA VAL A 51 -4.97 0.49 2.89
C VAL A 51 -4.77 1.50 1.76
N SER A 52 -4.69 2.79 2.09
CA SER A 52 -4.20 3.79 1.15
C SER A 52 -2.68 3.79 1.20
N VAL A 53 -2.03 3.67 0.05
CA VAL A 53 -0.56 3.60 -0.06
C VAL A 53 -0.03 4.82 -0.78
N GLN A 54 1.16 5.27 -0.38
CA GLN A 54 1.84 6.39 -1.00
C GLN A 54 3.36 6.18 -1.00
N VAL A 55 4.00 6.75 -2.02
CA VAL A 55 5.45 6.97 -2.03
C VAL A 55 5.66 8.47 -2.11
N THR A 56 6.30 9.05 -1.09
CA THR A 56 6.59 10.48 -1.02
C THR A 56 8.09 10.73 -1.18
N LYS A 57 8.43 11.86 -1.79
CA LYS A 57 9.78 12.42 -1.83
C LYS A 57 10.09 13.13 -0.51
N SER A 58 11.33 13.58 -0.32
CA SER A 58 11.77 14.30 0.90
C SER A 58 11.09 15.66 1.11
N ASN A 59 10.52 16.24 0.06
CA ASN A 59 9.73 17.48 0.07
C ASN A 59 8.22 17.22 0.24
N ASP A 60 7.83 16.02 0.67
CA ASP A 60 6.44 15.56 0.82
C ASP A 60 5.60 15.46 -0.48
N GLU A 61 6.21 15.69 -1.64
CA GLU A 61 5.54 15.47 -2.93
C GLU A 61 5.30 13.96 -3.13
N ALA A 62 4.05 13.60 -3.44
CA ALA A 62 3.70 12.23 -3.77
C ALA A 62 4.20 11.85 -5.17
N ALA A 63 5.13 10.90 -5.25
CA ALA A 63 5.55 10.28 -6.50
C ALA A 63 4.59 9.18 -6.95
N ILE A 64 4.02 8.43 -6.00
CA ILE A 64 3.03 7.38 -6.25
C ILE A 64 1.92 7.49 -5.20
N THR A 65 0.68 7.30 -5.65
CA THR A 65 -0.50 7.13 -4.78
C THR A 65 -1.24 5.87 -5.18
N GLY A 66 -1.87 5.18 -4.25
CA GLY A 66 -2.69 4.02 -4.58
C GLY A 66 -3.55 3.54 -3.43
N ASP A 67 -4.29 2.48 -3.73
CA ASP A 67 -5.13 1.76 -2.79
C ASP A 67 -4.78 0.27 -2.88
N ALA A 68 -4.75 -0.38 -1.73
CA ALA A 68 -4.53 -1.80 -1.59
C ALA A 68 -5.63 -2.44 -0.74
N ARG A 69 -5.91 -3.71 -1.00
CA ARG A 69 -6.80 -4.55 -0.19
C ARG A 69 -6.16 -5.91 0.00
N VAL A 70 -6.37 -6.49 1.17
CA VAL A 70 -5.93 -7.83 1.54
C VAL A 70 -6.98 -8.46 2.45
N ARG A 71 -7.19 -9.77 2.31
CA ARG A 71 -8.02 -10.57 3.20
C ARG A 71 -7.10 -11.34 4.15
N ILE A 72 -7.37 -11.26 5.44
CA ILE A 72 -6.65 -11.92 6.52
C ILE A 72 -7.58 -12.99 7.09
N GLU A 73 -7.07 -14.22 7.19
CA GLU A 73 -7.74 -15.42 7.70
C GLU A 73 -7.09 -15.89 9.01
#